data_AF-A0A2N4Y556-F1
#
_entry.id   AF-A0A2N4Y556-F1
#
_cell.length_a   1.000
_cell.length_b   1.000
_cell.length_c   1.000
_cell.angle_alpha   90.00
_cell.angle_beta   90.00
_cell.angle_gamma   90.00
#
_symmetry.space_group_name_H-M   'P 1'
#
loop_
_entity.id
_entity.type
_entity.pdbx_description
1 polymer ?
#
loop_
_entity_poly.entity_id
_entity_poly.type
_entity_poly.pdbx_seq_one_letter_code
_entity_poly.pdbx_strand_id
1 'polypeptide(L)'
;MHLREALGDAQDIDPTRPIVVGSIKLGTEAAALAAEILSGTADLLAATLVDREIRRPVYWFVDHATEGHAEIFGFPVDWKDELPTAIEMALVRTVAFLPPDQHAKVLAGGVEVILGSENACVDFRKVACAAENPMVGETTEFDRATSAVIEAPGVGRGLKVAMDCLLNSYATSPLKFRFLELYRVMEALFLADVKSRLLAGFDAEPMAALNDAVEALQSELKQITTLAEPYQELFEECWTVLDGLRNTNRFVTALFKRLEKKRVNGQGKWQTGAALVYQIRCAIVHAGEKDMIFENFADGDAALKAVLPTVERASLRMLGITLG
;
A
#
# COMPACT_ATOMS: atom_id res chain seq x y z
N MET A 1 7.16 34.97 -11.54
CA MET A 1 6.83 33.81 -10.69
C MET A 1 5.32 33.62 -10.79
N HIS A 2 4.86 32.49 -11.31
CA HIS A 2 3.46 32.29 -11.74
C HIS A 2 2.43 32.46 -10.61
N LEU A 3 2.83 32.21 -9.36
CA LEU A 3 1.98 32.45 -8.19
C LEU A 3 1.47 33.89 -8.07
N ARG A 4 2.27 34.90 -8.42
CA ARG A 4 1.84 36.31 -8.36
C ARG A 4 0.70 36.61 -9.33
N GLU A 5 0.75 36.00 -10.52
CA GLU A 5 -0.29 36.16 -11.53
C GLU A 5 -1.60 35.52 -11.08
N ALA A 6 -1.51 34.36 -10.40
CA ALA A 6 -2.68 33.65 -9.87
C ALA A 6 -3.35 34.34 -8.67
N LEU A 7 -2.58 35.10 -7.88
CA LEU A 7 -3.07 35.84 -6.72
C LEU A 7 -3.57 37.26 -7.05
N GLY A 8 -3.28 37.74 -8.28
CA GLY A 8 -3.70 39.05 -8.79
C GLY A 8 -3.03 40.23 -8.09
N ASP A 9 -1.97 40.80 -8.68
CA ASP A 9 -1.26 42.06 -8.33
C ASP A 9 -0.99 42.38 -6.83
N ALA A 10 -1.24 41.44 -5.91
CA ALA A 10 -1.02 41.62 -4.48
C ALA A 10 0.49 41.75 -4.23
N GLN A 11 0.91 42.96 -3.87
CA GLN A 11 2.32 43.26 -3.60
C GLN A 11 2.82 42.59 -2.32
N ASP A 12 1.93 42.37 -1.34
CA ASP A 12 2.20 41.70 -0.07
C ASP A 12 1.05 40.74 0.29
N ILE A 13 1.40 39.48 0.60
CA ILE A 13 0.47 38.50 1.18
C ILE A 13 0.54 38.62 2.71
N ASP A 14 -0.60 38.77 3.37
CA ASP A 14 -0.70 38.61 4.83
C ASP A 14 -0.75 37.10 5.18
N PRO A 15 0.32 36.51 5.78
CA PRO A 15 0.38 35.08 6.07
C PRO A 15 -0.62 34.65 7.15
N THR A 16 -1.28 35.60 7.83
CA THR A 16 -2.27 35.33 8.88
C THR A 16 -3.70 35.33 8.38
N ARG A 17 -3.92 35.53 7.08
CA ARG A 17 -5.24 35.58 6.45
C ARG A 17 -5.36 34.58 5.31
N PRO A 18 -6.54 33.96 5.13
CA PRO A 18 -6.83 33.16 3.94
C PRO A 18 -6.55 33.92 2.64
N ILE A 19 -6.01 33.21 1.66
CA ILE A 19 -5.78 33.73 0.29
C ILE A 19 -6.82 33.16 -0.67
N VAL A 20 -6.97 33.79 -1.84
CA VAL A 20 -7.83 33.30 -2.91
C VAL A 20 -6.97 33.08 -4.14
N VAL A 21 -7.02 31.87 -4.70
CA VAL A 21 -6.33 31.49 -5.94
C VAL A 21 -7.40 31.05 -6.93
N GLY A 22 -7.62 31.88 -7.98
CA GLY A 22 -8.76 31.72 -8.88
C GLY A 22 -10.10 31.79 -8.12
N SER A 23 -10.85 30.69 -8.09
CA SER A 23 -12.12 30.57 -7.37
C SER A 23 -12.02 29.87 -6.01
N ILE A 24 -10.83 29.39 -5.63
CA ILE A 24 -10.64 28.60 -4.41
C ILE A 24 -10.09 29.51 -3.31
N LYS A 25 -10.75 29.50 -2.15
CA LYS A 25 -10.24 30.10 -0.91
C LYS A 25 -9.38 29.08 -0.18
N LEU A 26 -8.15 29.45 0.17
CA LEU A 26 -7.19 28.59 0.87
C LEU A 26 -6.92 29.14 2.27
N GLY A 27 -6.68 28.26 3.23
CA GLY A 27 -6.41 28.58 4.63
C GLY A 27 -5.14 29.38 4.89
N THR A 28 -4.88 29.63 6.16
CA THR A 28 -3.74 30.44 6.64
C THR A 28 -2.39 29.78 6.41
N GLU A 29 -2.31 28.46 6.47
CA GLU A 29 -1.11 27.66 6.25
C GLU A 29 -0.68 27.74 4.78
N ALA A 30 -1.65 27.71 3.86
CA ALA A 30 -1.40 27.95 2.45
C ALA A 30 -0.98 29.40 2.17
N ALA A 31 -1.54 30.38 2.89
CA ALA A 31 -1.15 31.79 2.80
C ALA A 31 0.29 32.03 3.28
N ALA A 32 0.68 31.42 4.41
CA ALA A 32 2.03 31.47 4.94
C ALA A 32 3.05 30.88 3.95
N LEU A 33 2.74 29.70 3.39
CA LEU A 33 3.57 29.08 2.36
C LEU A 33 3.68 29.94 1.09
N ALA A 34 2.58 30.56 0.65
CA ALA A 34 2.60 31.47 -0.48
C ALA A 34 3.54 32.66 -0.24
N ALA A 35 3.51 33.24 0.97
CA ALA A 35 4.42 34.32 1.35
C ALA A 35 5.89 33.86 1.32
N GLU A 36 6.21 32.67 1.84
CA GLU A 36 7.56 32.09 1.81
C GLU A 36 8.08 31.87 0.39
N ILE A 37 7.25 31.31 -0.50
CA ILE A 37 7.58 31.12 -1.91
C ILE A 37 7.84 32.47 -2.59
N LEU A 38 6.99 33.47 -2.36
CA LEU A 38 7.17 34.81 -2.94
C LEU A 38 8.41 35.54 -2.41
N SER A 39 8.84 35.27 -1.17
CA SER A 39 10.10 35.76 -0.62
C SER A 39 11.33 34.98 -1.09
N GLY A 40 11.15 33.86 -1.80
CA GLY A 40 12.23 33.03 -2.33
C GLY A 40 12.91 32.16 -1.26
N THR A 41 12.23 31.89 -0.14
CA THR A 41 12.76 31.07 0.97
C THR A 41 12.32 29.61 0.91
N ALA A 42 11.45 29.26 -0.04
CA ALA A 42 10.96 27.91 -0.25
C ALA A 42 11.38 27.38 -1.64
N ASP A 43 11.83 26.12 -1.67
CA ASP A 43 12.14 25.43 -2.92
C ASP A 43 10.87 25.00 -3.65
N LEU A 44 10.88 25.14 -4.98
CA LEU A 44 9.79 24.69 -5.84
C LEU A 44 10.11 23.32 -6.41
N LEU A 45 9.24 22.36 -6.11
CA LEU A 45 9.28 21.03 -6.70
C LEU A 45 8.65 21.06 -8.10
N ALA A 46 9.18 20.25 -9.01
CA ALA A 46 8.59 20.07 -10.33
C ALA A 46 7.17 19.52 -10.21
N ALA A 47 6.24 20.05 -11.01
CA ALA A 47 4.86 19.60 -11.05
C ALA A 47 4.54 18.89 -12.36
N THR A 48 3.96 17.70 -12.26
CA THR A 48 3.44 16.92 -13.40
C THR A 48 1.93 16.74 -13.25
N LEU A 49 1.20 16.93 -14.34
CA LEU A 49 -0.25 16.72 -14.39
C LEU A 49 -0.59 15.40 -15.06
N VAL A 50 -1.47 14.63 -14.45
CA VAL A 50 -1.94 13.34 -14.95
C VAL A 50 -3.47 13.36 -15.01
N ASP A 51 -4.01 13.04 -16.19
CA ASP A 51 -5.45 12.92 -16.37
C ASP A 51 -5.95 11.66 -15.63
N ARG A 52 -6.69 11.87 -14.54
CA ARG A 52 -7.24 10.81 -13.69
C ARG A 52 -8.56 11.29 -13.08
N GLU A 53 -9.57 10.42 -13.12
CA GLU A 53 -10.81 10.68 -12.39
C GLU A 53 -10.55 10.59 -10.88
N ILE A 54 -10.84 11.66 -10.15
CA ILE A 54 -10.70 11.74 -8.70
C ILE A 54 -12.10 11.86 -8.09
N ARG A 55 -12.46 10.89 -7.26
CA ARG A 55 -13.81 10.78 -6.66
C ARG A 55 -13.96 11.53 -5.33
N ARG A 56 -12.85 11.72 -4.63
CA ARG A 56 -12.76 12.46 -3.36
C ARG A 56 -11.38 13.11 -3.26
N PRO A 57 -11.21 14.19 -2.49
CA PRO A 57 -9.90 14.78 -2.25
C PRO A 57 -8.93 13.71 -1.75
N VAL A 58 -7.75 13.66 -2.36
CA VAL A 58 -6.68 12.72 -2.02
C VAL A 58 -5.38 13.48 -1.90
N TYR A 59 -4.59 13.09 -0.90
CA TYR A 59 -3.23 13.56 -0.72
C TYR A 59 -2.37 12.41 -0.21
N TRP A 60 -1.23 12.22 -0.85
CA TRP A 60 -0.20 11.26 -0.48
C TRP A 60 1.16 11.94 -0.46
N PHE A 61 1.88 11.78 0.64
CA PHE A 61 3.31 12.03 0.67
C PHE A 61 4.04 10.69 0.50
N VAL A 62 4.92 10.59 -0.49
CA VAL A 62 5.71 9.39 -0.79
C VAL A 62 7.18 9.68 -0.56
N ASP A 63 7.82 8.91 0.31
CA ASP A 63 9.25 8.95 0.55
C ASP A 63 9.90 7.65 0.09
N HIS A 64 10.71 7.71 -0.96
CA HIS A 64 11.39 6.56 -1.54
C HIS A 64 12.88 6.61 -1.24
N ALA A 65 13.41 5.53 -0.67
CA ALA A 65 14.79 5.45 -0.19
C ALA A 65 15.87 5.83 -1.24
N THR A 66 15.62 5.62 -2.53
CA THR A 66 16.57 5.88 -3.63
C THR A 66 16.09 6.92 -4.63
N GLU A 67 14.78 7.05 -4.85
CA GLU A 67 14.21 7.93 -5.89
C GLU A 67 13.80 9.32 -5.35
N GLY A 68 13.98 9.56 -4.04
CA GLY A 68 13.63 10.81 -3.38
C GLY A 68 12.17 10.84 -2.92
N HIS A 69 11.59 12.04 -2.82
CA HIS A 69 10.23 12.23 -2.35
C HIS A 69 9.30 12.78 -3.44
N ALA A 70 8.01 12.52 -3.26
CA ALA A 70 6.94 13.08 -4.08
C ALA A 70 5.68 13.36 -3.25
N GLU A 71 4.90 14.34 -3.67
CA GLU A 71 3.52 14.53 -3.21
C GLU A 71 2.58 14.21 -4.37
N ILE A 72 1.54 13.42 -4.12
CA ILE A 72 0.49 13.10 -5.09
C ILE A 72 -0.82 13.63 -4.52
N PHE A 73 -1.52 14.48 -5.25
CA PHE A 73 -2.79 15.00 -4.77
C PHE A 73 -3.76 15.33 -5.88
N GLY A 74 -5.02 15.50 -5.49
CA GLY A 74 -6.04 16.08 -6.34
C GLY A 74 -7.42 16.01 -5.72
N PHE A 75 -8.41 16.57 -6.39
CA PHE A 75 -9.79 16.68 -5.89
C PHE A 75 -10.80 16.67 -7.06
N PRO A 76 -12.08 16.34 -6.83
CA PRO A 76 -13.11 16.29 -7.88
C PRO A 76 -13.38 17.66 -8.54
N VAL A 77 -13.86 17.65 -9.79
CA VAL A 77 -14.13 18.87 -10.59
C VAL A 77 -15.15 19.82 -9.94
N ASP A 78 -16.08 19.26 -9.18
CA ASP A 78 -17.18 20.01 -8.54
C ASP A 78 -17.11 19.93 -7.00
N TRP A 79 -15.90 19.84 -6.42
CA TRP A 79 -15.74 19.80 -4.98
C TRP A 79 -16.21 21.12 -4.33
N LYS A 80 -17.17 21.04 -3.41
CA LYS A 80 -17.83 22.21 -2.78
C LYS A 80 -17.41 22.46 -1.34
N ASP A 81 -16.81 21.46 -0.70
CA ASP A 81 -16.36 21.57 0.70
C ASP A 81 -14.96 22.19 0.76
N GLU A 82 -14.53 22.56 1.96
CA GLU A 82 -13.16 23.02 2.19
C GLU A 82 -12.16 21.92 1.83
N LEU A 83 -11.03 22.31 1.22
CA LEU A 83 -9.97 21.38 0.90
C LEU A 83 -9.15 21.10 2.17
N PRO A 84 -8.70 19.85 2.38
CA PRO A 84 -7.72 19.55 3.42
C PRO A 84 -6.47 20.44 3.28
N THR A 85 -5.94 20.94 4.40
CA THR A 85 -4.79 21.85 4.44
C THR A 85 -3.59 21.35 3.62
N ALA A 86 -3.33 20.04 3.62
CA ALA A 86 -2.26 19.45 2.82
C ALA A 86 -2.46 19.68 1.30
N ILE A 87 -3.70 19.56 0.81
CA ILE A 87 -4.06 19.83 -0.58
C ILE A 87 -3.97 21.32 -0.87
N GLU A 88 -4.40 22.19 0.05
CA GLU A 88 -4.27 23.64 -0.12
C GLU A 88 -2.80 24.07 -0.28
N MET A 89 -1.92 23.56 0.57
CA MET A 89 -0.49 23.83 0.51
C MET A 89 0.15 23.28 -0.78
N ALA A 90 -0.21 22.06 -1.17
CA ALA A 90 0.28 21.47 -2.41
C ALA A 90 -0.20 22.26 -3.64
N LEU A 91 -1.44 22.75 -3.64
CA LEU A 91 -1.99 23.59 -4.70
C LEU A 91 -1.20 24.90 -4.86
N VAL A 92 -0.79 25.54 -3.76
CA VAL A 92 0.08 26.73 -3.81
C VAL A 92 1.42 26.41 -4.47
N ARG A 93 2.08 25.31 -4.09
CA ARG A 93 3.34 24.86 -4.73
C ARG A 93 3.14 24.60 -6.22
N THR A 94 2.07 23.92 -6.60
CA THR A 94 1.73 23.62 -7.99
C THR A 94 1.52 24.88 -8.82
N VAL A 95 0.72 25.83 -8.34
CA VAL A 95 0.45 27.09 -9.04
C VAL A 95 1.71 27.96 -9.14
N ALA A 96 2.59 27.89 -8.14
CA ALA A 96 3.87 28.58 -8.19
C ALA A 96 4.82 28.04 -9.27
N PHE A 97 4.78 26.73 -9.52
CA PHE A 97 5.61 26.07 -10.53
C PHE A 97 5.01 26.11 -11.94
N LEU A 98 3.72 25.83 -12.10
CA LEU A 98 3.07 25.69 -13.41
C LEU A 98 2.88 27.04 -14.12
N PRO A 99 2.93 27.05 -15.47
CA PRO A 99 2.63 28.23 -16.24
C PRO A 99 1.13 28.61 -16.15
N PRO A 100 0.77 29.89 -16.38
CA PRO A 100 -0.57 30.42 -16.09
C PRO A 100 -1.69 29.77 -16.91
N ASP A 101 -1.38 29.29 -18.12
CA ASP A 101 -2.31 28.59 -19.00
C ASP A 101 -2.78 27.23 -18.42
N GLN A 102 -2.06 26.67 -17.45
CA GLN A 102 -2.41 25.43 -16.78
C GLN A 102 -3.14 25.62 -15.44
N HIS A 103 -3.15 26.83 -14.88
CA HIS A 103 -3.76 27.10 -13.56
C HIS A 103 -5.24 26.75 -13.54
N ALA A 104 -5.98 27.12 -14.60
CA ALA A 104 -7.40 26.82 -14.69
C ALA A 104 -7.69 25.31 -14.64
N LYS A 105 -6.81 24.47 -15.22
CA LYS A 105 -6.96 23.01 -15.22
C LYS A 105 -6.79 22.43 -13.80
N VAL A 106 -5.80 22.91 -13.05
CA VAL A 106 -5.55 22.43 -11.69
C VAL A 106 -6.61 22.93 -10.71
N LEU A 107 -6.97 24.21 -10.80
CA LEU A 107 -7.97 24.84 -9.91
C LEU A 107 -9.39 24.32 -10.18
N ALA A 108 -9.68 23.85 -11.39
CA ALA A 108 -10.95 23.18 -11.67
C ALA A 108 -11.06 21.80 -11.02
N GLY A 109 -9.97 21.17 -10.57
CA GLY A 109 -9.98 19.79 -10.12
C GLY A 109 -10.06 18.76 -11.26
N GLY A 110 -10.24 17.49 -10.92
CA GLY A 110 -10.33 16.37 -11.89
C GLY A 110 -9.01 15.97 -12.53
N VAL A 111 -7.89 16.39 -11.93
CA VAL A 111 -6.54 16.04 -12.35
C VAL A 111 -5.73 15.59 -11.14
N GLU A 112 -4.90 14.57 -11.34
CA GLU A 112 -3.89 14.22 -10.36
C GLU A 112 -2.64 15.07 -10.62
N VAL A 113 -2.09 15.61 -9.54
CA VAL A 113 -0.88 16.41 -9.56
C VAL A 113 0.20 15.67 -8.79
N ILE A 114 1.38 15.57 -9.39
CA ILE A 114 2.58 15.05 -8.75
C ILE A 114 3.57 16.19 -8.57
N LEU A 115 3.99 16.45 -7.33
CA LEU A 115 5.08 17.36 -7.00
C LEU A 115 6.32 16.54 -6.62
N GLY A 116 7.48 16.85 -7.22
CA GLY A 116 8.75 16.20 -6.90
C GLY A 116 9.12 15.08 -7.87
N SER A 117 9.64 13.96 -7.36
CA SER A 117 10.15 12.87 -8.18
C SER A 117 9.03 11.97 -8.69
N GLU A 118 8.74 12.03 -10.00
CA GLU A 118 7.75 11.12 -10.60
C GLU A 118 8.15 9.64 -10.40
N ASN A 119 9.46 9.33 -10.52
CA ASN A 119 9.97 7.97 -10.32
C ASN A 119 9.68 7.43 -8.91
N ALA A 120 9.75 8.28 -7.88
CA ALA A 120 9.50 7.87 -6.49
C ALA A 120 8.07 7.34 -6.28
N CYS A 121 7.13 7.70 -7.15
CA CYS A 121 5.72 7.36 -6.97
C CYS A 121 5.11 6.42 -8.02
N VAL A 122 5.85 6.00 -9.07
CA VAL A 122 5.28 5.22 -10.19
C VAL A 122 4.56 3.96 -9.73
N ASP A 123 5.20 3.16 -8.88
CA ASP A 123 4.63 1.89 -8.43
C ASP A 123 3.59 2.08 -7.32
N PHE A 124 3.83 3.05 -6.43
CA PHE A 124 2.85 3.42 -5.40
C PHE A 124 1.54 3.94 -6.00
N ARG A 125 1.60 4.77 -7.04
CA ARG A 125 0.42 5.31 -7.72
C ARG A 125 -0.47 4.20 -8.27
N LYS A 126 0.11 3.16 -8.89
CA LYS A 126 -0.68 2.01 -9.39
C LYS A 126 -1.47 1.36 -8.26
N VAL A 127 -0.85 1.20 -7.10
CA VAL A 127 -1.47 0.62 -5.90
C VAL A 127 -2.54 1.56 -5.34
N ALA A 128 -2.23 2.84 -5.12
CA ALA A 128 -3.17 3.82 -4.59
C ALA A 128 -4.42 3.97 -5.49
N CYS A 129 -4.23 4.02 -6.82
CA CYS A 129 -5.32 4.02 -7.80
C CYS A 129 -6.25 2.81 -7.65
N ALA A 130 -5.67 1.61 -7.52
CA ALA A 130 -6.43 0.37 -7.38
C ALA A 130 -7.14 0.28 -6.02
N ALA A 131 -6.47 0.72 -4.96
CA ALA A 131 -6.96 0.68 -3.59
C ALA A 131 -8.08 1.67 -3.29
N GLU A 132 -8.22 2.76 -4.06
CA GLU A 132 -9.39 3.66 -4.00
C GLU A 132 -10.64 3.07 -4.67
N ASN A 133 -10.46 2.10 -5.58
CA ASN A 133 -11.55 1.48 -6.33
C ASN A 133 -11.59 -0.06 -6.16
N PRO A 134 -11.41 -0.61 -4.96
CA PRO A 134 -11.34 -2.04 -4.78
C PRO A 134 -12.70 -2.65 -5.13
N MET A 135 -12.71 -3.68 -5.97
CA MET A 135 -13.96 -4.31 -6.41
C MET A 135 -14.54 -5.25 -5.35
N VAL A 136 -13.75 -5.63 -4.34
CA VAL A 136 -14.10 -6.68 -3.37
C VAL A 136 -13.46 -6.42 -2.02
N GLY A 137 -14.26 -6.50 -0.95
CA GLY A 137 -13.81 -6.22 0.41
C GLY A 137 -13.49 -4.73 0.62
N GLU A 138 -12.86 -4.41 1.75
CA GLU A 138 -12.44 -3.05 2.08
C GLU A 138 -10.91 -2.99 2.13
N THR A 139 -10.31 -1.88 1.72
CA THR A 139 -8.87 -1.58 1.84
C THR A 139 -8.71 -0.51 2.92
N THR A 140 -9.02 -0.89 4.17
CA THR A 140 -9.12 0.07 5.28
C THR A 140 -7.81 0.79 5.60
N GLU A 141 -6.68 0.22 5.17
CA GLU A 141 -5.34 0.78 5.40
C GLU A 141 -5.06 1.99 4.49
N PHE A 142 -5.30 1.86 3.17
CA PHE A 142 -5.05 2.94 2.21
C PHE A 142 -6.03 4.10 2.38
N ASP A 143 -7.28 3.82 2.72
CA ASP A 143 -8.30 4.86 2.91
C ASP A 143 -8.00 5.81 4.08
N ARG A 144 -7.13 5.40 5.00
CA ARG A 144 -6.81 6.14 6.23
C ARG A 144 -5.40 6.72 6.24
N ALA A 145 -4.54 6.25 5.33
CA ALA A 145 -3.17 6.71 5.24
C ALA A 145 -3.07 7.91 4.29
N THR A 146 -2.13 8.79 4.60
CA THR A 146 -1.81 9.96 3.76
C THR A 146 -0.32 10.04 3.45
N SER A 147 0.45 9.07 3.94
CA SER A 147 1.87 8.96 3.67
C SER A 147 2.27 7.51 3.37
N ALA A 148 3.32 7.36 2.57
CA ALA A 148 3.94 6.09 2.26
C ALA A 148 5.46 6.21 2.27
N VAL A 149 6.13 5.31 2.99
CA VAL A 149 7.60 5.15 2.94
C VAL A 149 7.90 3.87 2.16
N ILE A 150 8.77 3.97 1.16
CA ILE A 150 9.18 2.88 0.28
C ILE A 150 10.66 2.56 0.52
N GLU A 151 10.90 1.50 1.29
CA GLU A 151 12.23 1.06 1.72
C GLU A 151 12.82 -0.04 0.81
N ALA A 152 12.04 -0.58 -0.14
CA ALA A 152 12.45 -1.75 -0.92
C ALA A 152 13.75 -1.50 -1.74
N PRO A 153 14.86 -2.19 -1.42
CA PRO A 153 16.09 -2.07 -2.18
C PRO A 153 15.98 -2.92 -3.45
N GLY A 154 15.61 -2.28 -4.56
CA GLY A 154 15.92 -2.79 -5.90
C GLY A 154 14.73 -3.23 -6.75
N VAL A 155 14.89 -2.97 -8.04
CA VAL A 155 13.99 -3.37 -9.12
C VAL A 155 14.35 -4.80 -9.54
N GLY A 156 13.46 -5.77 -9.30
CA GLY A 156 13.69 -7.17 -9.64
C GLY A 156 12.44 -7.88 -10.15
N ARG A 157 12.61 -8.97 -10.92
CA ARG A 157 11.46 -9.75 -11.44
C ARG A 157 10.56 -10.29 -10.33
N GLY A 158 11.13 -10.63 -9.17
CA GLY A 158 10.36 -11.08 -8.00
C GLY A 158 9.46 -9.98 -7.42
N LEU A 159 10.01 -8.77 -7.24
CA LEU A 159 9.25 -7.60 -6.78
C LEU A 159 8.12 -7.25 -7.76
N LYS A 160 8.38 -7.31 -9.07
CA LYS A 160 7.34 -7.08 -10.08
C LYS A 160 6.18 -8.07 -9.94
N VAL A 161 6.46 -9.37 -9.82
CA VAL A 161 5.41 -10.39 -9.66
C VAL A 161 4.62 -10.17 -8.36
N ALA A 162 5.31 -9.82 -7.27
CA ALA A 162 4.67 -9.52 -6.00
C ALA A 162 3.75 -8.29 -6.08
N MET A 163 4.19 -7.23 -6.77
CA MET A 163 3.37 -6.05 -7.05
C MET A 163 2.17 -6.36 -7.96
N ASP A 164 2.35 -7.17 -9.00
CA ASP A 164 1.27 -7.60 -9.89
C ASP A 164 0.20 -8.39 -9.10
N CYS A 165 0.61 -9.28 -8.19
CA CYS A 165 -0.29 -9.98 -7.28
C CYS A 165 -1.03 -9.02 -6.33
N LEU A 166 -0.34 -8.03 -5.77
CA LEU A 166 -0.98 -7.02 -4.92
C LEU A 166 -2.06 -6.25 -5.70
N LEU A 167 -1.76 -5.79 -6.91
CA LEU A 167 -2.71 -5.08 -7.78
C LEU A 167 -3.90 -5.97 -8.14
N ASN A 168 -3.65 -7.23 -8.50
CA ASN A 168 -4.72 -8.20 -8.80
C ASN A 168 -5.63 -8.43 -7.58
N SER A 169 -5.09 -8.39 -6.37
CA SER A 169 -5.88 -8.61 -5.14
C SER A 169 -7.04 -7.60 -5.02
N TYR A 170 -6.86 -6.35 -5.48
CA TYR A 170 -7.91 -5.33 -5.45
C TYR A 170 -8.99 -5.52 -6.53
N ALA A 171 -8.66 -6.21 -7.62
CA ALA A 171 -9.56 -6.47 -8.74
C ALA A 171 -10.28 -7.83 -8.65
N THR A 172 -9.88 -8.69 -7.70
CA THR A 172 -10.27 -10.11 -7.73
C THR A 172 -11.44 -10.43 -6.79
N SER A 173 -12.44 -11.15 -7.31
CA SER A 173 -13.65 -11.60 -6.61
C SER A 173 -13.87 -13.11 -6.76
N PRO A 174 -14.37 -13.83 -5.73
CA PRO A 174 -14.77 -13.37 -4.39
C PRO A 174 -13.61 -13.26 -3.38
N LEU A 175 -13.88 -12.88 -2.12
CA LEU A 175 -12.88 -12.60 -1.06
C LEU A 175 -11.78 -13.66 -0.92
N LYS A 176 -12.13 -14.95 -1.08
CA LYS A 176 -11.16 -16.05 -1.04
C LYS A 176 -10.07 -15.93 -2.11
N PHE A 177 -10.39 -15.40 -3.29
CA PHE A 177 -9.39 -15.18 -4.34
C PHE A 177 -8.56 -13.92 -4.08
N ARG A 178 -9.13 -12.86 -3.48
CA ARG A 178 -8.35 -11.71 -2.97
C ARG A 178 -7.33 -12.17 -1.92
N PHE A 179 -7.74 -13.03 -0.98
CA PHE A 179 -6.82 -13.62 0.00
C PHE A 179 -5.69 -14.40 -0.68
N LEU A 180 -6.00 -15.20 -1.70
CA LEU A 180 -4.98 -15.94 -2.46
C LEU A 180 -4.00 -15.01 -3.16
N GLU A 181 -4.46 -13.92 -3.78
CA GLU A 181 -3.56 -12.95 -4.41
C GLU A 181 -2.62 -12.30 -3.38
N LEU A 182 -3.12 -11.91 -2.20
CA LEU A 182 -2.26 -11.39 -1.12
C LEU A 182 -1.25 -12.42 -0.62
N TYR A 183 -1.65 -13.69 -0.49
CA TYR A 183 -0.73 -14.78 -0.17
C TYR A 183 0.34 -14.96 -1.25
N ARG A 184 -0.02 -14.82 -2.53
CA ARG A 184 0.91 -14.93 -3.66
C ARG A 184 1.94 -13.81 -3.68
N VAL A 185 1.64 -12.63 -3.11
CA VAL A 185 2.66 -11.59 -2.85
C VAL A 185 3.78 -12.16 -1.98
N MET A 186 3.41 -12.77 -0.85
CA MET A 186 4.35 -13.37 0.11
C MET A 186 5.16 -14.50 -0.55
N GLU A 187 4.49 -15.38 -1.29
CA GLU A 187 5.13 -16.48 -2.03
C GLU A 187 6.11 -15.97 -3.09
N ALA A 188 5.74 -14.95 -3.86
CA ALA A 188 6.60 -14.36 -4.89
C ALA A 188 7.87 -13.75 -4.28
N LEU A 189 7.75 -13.06 -3.12
CA LEU A 189 8.89 -12.51 -2.40
C LEU A 189 9.81 -13.60 -1.86
N PHE A 190 9.25 -14.66 -1.28
CA PHE A 190 10.03 -15.81 -0.81
C PHE A 190 10.82 -16.47 -1.95
N LEU A 191 10.16 -16.74 -3.09
CA LEU A 191 10.82 -17.33 -4.25
C LEU A 191 11.91 -16.42 -4.84
N ALA A 192 11.71 -15.10 -4.78
CA ALA A 192 12.71 -14.13 -5.18
C ALA A 192 13.96 -14.18 -4.27
N ASP A 193 13.77 -14.28 -2.96
CA ASP A 193 14.86 -14.43 -1.98
C ASP A 193 15.64 -15.73 -2.21
N VAL A 194 14.95 -16.87 -2.32
CA VAL A 194 15.60 -18.18 -2.58
C VAL A 194 16.43 -18.12 -3.85
N LYS A 195 15.88 -17.54 -4.92
CA LYS A 195 16.60 -17.36 -6.19
C LYS A 195 17.82 -16.46 -6.02
N SER A 196 17.69 -15.36 -5.30
CA SER A 196 18.79 -14.42 -5.05
C SER A 196 19.94 -15.10 -4.34
N ARG A 197 19.65 -15.80 -3.23
CA ARG A 197 20.64 -16.54 -2.44
C ARG A 197 21.31 -17.65 -3.23
N LEU A 198 20.55 -18.41 -4.03
CA LEU A 198 21.08 -19.43 -4.92
C LEU A 198 22.12 -18.82 -5.88
N LEU A 199 21.76 -17.76 -6.60
CA LEU A 199 22.66 -17.13 -7.58
C LEU A 199 23.90 -16.52 -6.93
N ALA A 200 23.76 -15.91 -5.75
CA ALA A 200 24.88 -15.32 -5.03
C ALA A 200 25.91 -16.37 -4.56
N GLY A 201 25.45 -17.56 -4.14
CA GLY A 201 26.32 -18.64 -3.67
C GLY A 201 26.82 -19.60 -4.74
N PHE A 202 26.19 -19.62 -5.93
CA PHE A 202 26.40 -20.67 -6.92
C PHE A 202 27.83 -20.74 -7.45
N ASP A 203 28.44 -19.60 -7.78
CA ASP A 203 29.79 -19.58 -8.37
C ASP A 203 30.89 -19.97 -7.37
N ALA A 204 30.63 -19.81 -6.06
CA ALA A 204 31.57 -20.17 -5.00
C ALA A 204 31.40 -21.63 -4.54
N GLU A 205 30.16 -22.04 -4.24
CA GLU A 205 29.84 -23.37 -3.69
C GLU A 205 28.55 -23.95 -4.32
N PRO A 206 28.59 -24.44 -5.58
CA PRO A 206 27.38 -24.78 -6.34
C PRO A 206 26.49 -25.84 -5.66
N MET A 207 27.10 -26.89 -5.11
CA MET A 207 26.37 -27.99 -4.49
C MET A 207 25.69 -27.57 -3.18
N ALA A 208 26.36 -26.73 -2.37
CA ALA A 208 25.78 -26.21 -1.13
C ALA A 208 24.61 -25.28 -1.46
N ALA A 209 24.82 -24.32 -2.37
CA ALA A 209 23.79 -23.38 -2.78
C ALA A 209 22.55 -24.08 -3.37
N LEU A 210 22.73 -25.13 -4.18
CA LEU A 210 21.62 -25.94 -4.70
C LEU A 210 20.87 -26.70 -3.59
N ASN A 211 21.61 -27.32 -2.67
CA ASN A 211 21.00 -28.07 -1.57
C ASN A 211 20.19 -27.15 -0.65
N ASP A 212 20.73 -25.96 -0.33
CA ASP A 212 20.05 -24.96 0.48
C ASP A 212 18.76 -24.46 -0.19
N ALA A 213 18.80 -24.21 -1.50
CA ALA A 213 17.62 -23.83 -2.27
C ALA A 213 16.57 -24.94 -2.31
N VAL A 214 16.99 -26.21 -2.49
CA VAL A 214 16.09 -27.37 -2.44
C VAL A 214 15.47 -27.50 -1.05
N GLU A 215 16.26 -27.40 0.02
CA GLU A 215 15.75 -27.48 1.40
C GLU A 215 14.74 -26.36 1.70
N ALA A 216 15.02 -25.13 1.27
CA ALA A 216 14.11 -24.00 1.43
C ALA A 216 12.76 -24.25 0.75
N LEU A 217 12.73 -24.98 -0.38
CA LEU A 217 11.53 -25.25 -1.15
C LEU A 217 10.74 -26.49 -0.69
N GLN A 218 11.26 -27.30 0.24
CA GLN A 218 10.63 -28.56 0.65
C GLN A 218 9.30 -28.43 1.42
N SER A 219 9.06 -27.29 2.08
CA SER A 219 7.89 -27.12 2.96
C SER A 219 7.32 -25.71 2.87
N GLU A 220 6.19 -25.53 2.18
CA GLU A 220 5.49 -24.24 2.08
C GLU A 220 5.19 -23.61 3.47
N LEU A 221 4.91 -24.44 4.48
CA LEU A 221 4.73 -23.95 5.86
C LEU A 221 6.04 -23.35 6.42
N LYS A 222 7.19 -24.00 6.18
CA LYS A 222 8.50 -23.47 6.58
C LYS A 222 8.79 -22.17 5.81
N GLN A 223 8.47 -22.12 4.52
CA GLN A 223 8.65 -20.93 3.67
C GLN A 223 7.95 -19.71 4.28
N ILE A 224 6.65 -19.82 4.58
CA ILE A 224 5.92 -18.68 5.14
C ILE A 224 6.38 -18.33 6.56
N THR A 225 6.80 -19.31 7.36
CA THR A 225 7.29 -19.06 8.71
C THR A 225 8.63 -18.32 8.67
N THR A 226 9.53 -18.71 7.77
CA THR A 226 10.80 -18.00 7.54
C THR A 226 10.55 -16.58 7.00
N LEU A 227 9.62 -16.42 6.07
CA LEU A 227 9.26 -15.10 5.56
C LEU A 227 8.63 -14.20 6.64
N ALA A 228 7.89 -14.79 7.58
CA ALA A 228 7.23 -14.08 8.67
C ALA A 228 8.18 -13.64 9.79
N GLU A 229 9.36 -14.25 9.91
CA GLU A 229 10.29 -14.03 11.02
C GLU A 229 10.74 -12.57 11.21
N PRO A 230 10.99 -11.76 10.16
CA PRO A 230 11.27 -10.33 10.30
C PRO A 230 10.03 -9.49 10.62
N TYR A 231 8.82 -10.04 10.47
CA TYR A 231 7.54 -9.33 10.54
C TYR A 231 6.61 -9.93 11.61
N GLN A 232 7.19 -10.40 12.73
CA GLN A 232 6.46 -11.18 13.75
C GLN A 232 5.18 -10.49 14.20
N GLU A 233 5.25 -9.19 14.50
CA GLU A 233 4.12 -8.37 14.94
C GLU A 233 2.89 -8.49 14.01
N LEU A 234 3.08 -8.48 12.69
CA LEU A 234 2.00 -8.55 11.70
C LEU A 234 1.32 -9.93 11.71
N PHE A 235 2.07 -10.99 11.95
CA PHE A 235 1.51 -12.33 12.07
C PHE A 235 0.91 -12.60 13.46
N GLU A 236 1.38 -11.94 14.52
CA GLU A 236 0.67 -11.93 15.81
C GLU A 236 -0.68 -11.23 15.72
N GLU A 237 -0.78 -10.15 14.94
CA GLU A 237 -2.06 -9.50 14.64
C GLU A 237 -3.00 -10.47 13.91
N CYS A 238 -2.51 -11.20 12.90
CA CYS A 238 -3.31 -12.21 12.20
C CYS A 238 -3.84 -13.27 13.17
N TRP A 239 -2.97 -13.74 14.06
CA TRP A 239 -3.35 -14.67 15.12
C TRP A 239 -4.42 -14.07 16.04
N THR A 240 -4.26 -12.82 16.48
CA THR A 240 -5.17 -12.15 17.41
C THR A 240 -6.56 -11.98 16.82
N VAL A 241 -6.64 -11.55 15.56
CA VAL A 241 -7.91 -11.39 14.83
C VAL A 241 -8.64 -12.72 14.72
N LEU A 242 -7.92 -13.79 14.35
CA LEU A 242 -8.51 -15.12 14.21
C LEU A 242 -8.87 -15.73 15.57
N ASP A 243 -8.03 -15.62 16.59
CA ASP A 243 -8.33 -16.16 17.93
C ASP A 243 -9.59 -15.48 18.53
N GLY A 244 -9.79 -14.19 18.27
CA GLY A 244 -11.02 -13.47 18.65
C GLY A 244 -12.30 -14.05 18.03
N LEU A 245 -12.20 -14.75 16.90
CA LEU A 245 -13.32 -15.42 16.22
C LEU A 245 -13.41 -16.92 16.58
N ARG A 246 -12.47 -17.47 17.34
CA ARG A 246 -12.32 -18.92 17.55
C ARG A 246 -13.56 -19.60 18.14
N ASN A 247 -14.33 -18.87 18.95
CA ASN A 247 -15.52 -19.39 19.63
C ASN A 247 -16.83 -19.10 18.88
N THR A 248 -16.80 -18.26 17.85
CA THR A 248 -17.99 -17.79 17.12
C THR A 248 -17.98 -18.16 15.64
N ASN A 249 -16.83 -18.53 15.09
CA ASN A 249 -16.64 -18.89 13.68
C ASN A 249 -16.11 -20.33 13.52
N ARG A 250 -16.90 -21.18 12.88
CA ARG A 250 -16.64 -22.62 12.70
C ARG A 250 -15.42 -22.89 11.83
N PHE A 251 -15.21 -22.10 10.78
CA PHE A 251 -14.01 -22.19 9.95
C PHE A 251 -12.75 -21.93 10.78
N VAL A 252 -12.76 -20.89 11.60
CA VAL A 252 -11.62 -20.55 12.47
C VAL A 252 -11.40 -21.60 13.55
N THR A 253 -12.47 -22.10 14.18
CA THR A 253 -12.34 -23.23 15.12
C THR A 253 -11.67 -24.44 14.46
N ALA A 254 -12.02 -24.75 13.21
CA ALA A 254 -11.46 -25.87 12.46
C ALA A 254 -9.98 -25.66 12.11
N LEU A 255 -9.59 -24.44 11.74
CA LEU A 255 -8.19 -24.03 11.52
C LEU A 255 -7.33 -24.34 12.76
N PHE A 256 -7.74 -23.84 13.93
CA PHE A 256 -7.00 -24.07 15.18
C PHE A 256 -6.92 -25.54 15.55
N LYS A 257 -8.03 -26.29 15.47
CA LYS A 257 -8.04 -27.74 15.72
C LYS A 257 -7.10 -28.51 14.79
N ARG A 258 -6.95 -28.07 13.53
CA ARG A 258 -6.04 -28.69 12.57
C ARG A 258 -4.58 -28.42 12.93
N LEU A 259 -4.25 -27.21 13.37
CA LEU A 259 -2.90 -26.87 13.83
C LEU A 259 -2.52 -27.58 15.14
N GLU A 260 -3.46 -27.80 16.05
CA GLU A 260 -3.26 -28.62 17.26
C GLU A 260 -2.85 -30.05 16.88
N LYS A 261 -3.56 -30.67 15.93
CA LYS A 261 -3.24 -32.02 15.44
C LYS A 261 -1.85 -32.10 14.80
N LYS A 262 -1.43 -31.05 14.08
CA LYS A 262 -0.11 -30.95 13.46
C LYS A 262 1.00 -30.53 14.44
N ARG A 263 0.67 -30.25 15.72
CA ARG A 263 1.60 -29.77 16.77
C ARG A 263 2.31 -28.45 16.41
N VAL A 264 1.67 -27.59 15.62
CA VAL A 264 2.23 -26.29 15.21
C VAL A 264 1.87 -25.16 16.20
N ASN A 265 0.77 -25.31 16.95
CA ASN A 265 0.26 -24.32 17.92
C ASN A 265 1.17 -24.03 19.13
N GLY A 266 2.31 -24.70 19.27
CA GLY A 266 3.22 -24.56 20.42
C GLY A 266 4.45 -23.68 20.18
N GLN A 267 4.60 -23.10 18.99
CA GLN A 267 5.84 -22.42 18.59
C GLN A 267 5.86 -20.92 18.91
N GLY A 268 4.72 -20.32 19.24
CA GLY A 268 4.55 -18.88 19.51
C GLY A 268 3.37 -18.29 18.72
N LYS A 269 2.94 -17.08 19.07
CA LYS A 269 1.75 -16.45 18.46
C LYS A 269 2.00 -16.15 16.98
N TRP A 270 3.13 -15.54 16.63
CA TRP A 270 3.42 -15.17 15.25
C TRP A 270 3.58 -16.40 14.34
N GLN A 271 4.24 -17.47 14.82
CA GLN A 271 4.36 -18.72 14.05
C GLN A 271 2.97 -19.35 13.83
N THR A 272 2.12 -19.31 14.85
CA THR A 272 0.74 -19.79 14.73
C THR A 272 -0.05 -18.91 13.74
N GLY A 273 0.14 -17.60 13.76
CA GLY A 273 -0.42 -16.67 12.78
C GLY A 273 -0.02 -16.99 11.34
N ALA A 274 1.28 -17.17 11.08
CA ALA A 274 1.79 -17.59 9.77
C ALA A 274 1.22 -18.94 9.33
N ALA A 275 1.14 -19.90 10.26
CA ALA A 275 0.54 -21.21 10.00
C ALA A 275 -0.96 -21.13 9.70
N LEU A 276 -1.69 -20.23 10.35
CA LEU A 276 -3.12 -19.98 10.08
C LEU A 276 -3.32 -19.40 8.68
N VAL A 277 -2.53 -18.39 8.28
CA VAL A 277 -2.53 -17.81 6.93
C VAL A 277 -2.29 -18.91 5.88
N TYR A 278 -1.31 -19.78 6.11
CA TYR A 278 -1.05 -20.94 5.27
C TYR A 278 -2.22 -21.92 5.20
N GLN A 279 -2.81 -22.28 6.34
CA GLN A 279 -3.94 -23.21 6.37
C GLN A 279 -5.19 -22.64 5.70
N ILE A 280 -5.41 -21.32 5.74
CA ILE A 280 -6.48 -20.66 4.98
C ILE A 280 -6.23 -20.85 3.47
N ARG A 281 -5.01 -20.57 2.98
CA ARG A 281 -4.64 -20.83 1.57
C ARG A 281 -4.92 -22.28 1.18
N CYS A 282 -4.46 -23.24 1.99
CA CYS A 282 -4.71 -24.66 1.74
C CYS A 282 -6.21 -24.97 1.68
N ALA A 283 -7.02 -24.40 2.57
CA ALA A 283 -8.45 -24.66 2.60
C ALA A 283 -9.19 -24.10 1.38
N ILE A 284 -8.72 -22.97 0.83
CA ILE A 284 -9.31 -22.36 -0.37
C ILE A 284 -8.90 -23.11 -1.64
N VAL A 285 -7.64 -23.56 -1.74
CA VAL A 285 -7.11 -24.20 -2.96
C VAL A 285 -7.48 -25.68 -3.05
N HIS A 286 -7.58 -26.38 -1.93
CA HIS A 286 -7.85 -27.82 -1.94
C HIS A 286 -9.36 -28.12 -1.86
N ALA A 287 -9.84 -28.86 -2.87
CA ALA A 287 -11.20 -29.38 -2.95
C ALA A 287 -11.30 -30.90 -2.62
N GLY A 288 -10.27 -31.49 -2.01
CA GLY A 288 -10.17 -32.95 -1.81
C GLY A 288 -10.66 -33.46 -0.44
N GLU A 289 -11.19 -34.68 -0.40
CA GLU A 289 -11.83 -35.33 0.77
C GLU A 289 -10.97 -35.45 2.05
N LYS A 290 -9.63 -35.35 1.95
CA LYS A 290 -8.72 -35.52 3.09
C LYS A 290 -8.41 -34.23 3.84
N ASP A 291 -8.71 -33.08 3.25
CA ASP A 291 -8.36 -31.78 3.80
C ASP A 291 -9.59 -30.91 4.06
N MET A 292 -9.40 -29.90 4.91
CA MET A 292 -10.42 -28.88 5.16
C MET A 292 -10.70 -28.11 3.86
N ILE A 293 -11.96 -28.08 3.44
CA ILE A 293 -12.43 -27.38 2.23
C ILE A 293 -13.17 -26.12 2.68
N PHE A 294 -12.77 -24.95 2.18
CA PHE A 294 -13.33 -23.66 2.57
C PHE A 294 -14.85 -23.58 2.35
N GLU A 295 -15.33 -24.11 1.23
CA GLU A 295 -16.75 -24.09 0.81
C GLU A 295 -17.68 -24.83 1.77
N ASN A 296 -17.15 -25.71 2.63
CA ASN A 296 -17.93 -26.41 3.66
C ASN A 296 -18.27 -25.53 4.88
N PHE A 297 -17.76 -24.29 4.93
CA PHE A 297 -17.96 -23.37 6.04
C PHE A 297 -18.71 -22.11 5.57
N ALA A 298 -19.99 -22.02 5.92
CA ALA A 298 -20.83 -20.87 5.58
C ALA A 298 -20.35 -19.54 6.19
N ASP A 299 -19.53 -19.61 7.24
CA ASP A 299 -18.94 -18.47 7.94
C ASP A 299 -17.46 -18.20 7.53
N GLY A 300 -16.94 -18.89 6.51
CA GLY A 300 -15.58 -18.68 6.01
C GLY A 300 -15.32 -17.25 5.52
N ASP A 301 -16.25 -16.65 4.78
CA ASP A 301 -16.11 -15.28 4.28
C ASP A 301 -16.04 -14.23 5.39
N ALA A 302 -16.72 -14.45 6.52
CA ALA A 302 -16.63 -13.56 7.67
C ALA A 302 -15.24 -13.61 8.32
N ALA A 303 -14.62 -14.79 8.39
CA ALA A 303 -13.24 -14.94 8.86
C ALA A 303 -12.25 -14.28 7.89
N LEU A 304 -12.44 -14.47 6.58
CA LEU A 304 -11.61 -13.80 5.58
C LEU A 304 -11.74 -12.29 5.67
N LYS A 305 -12.96 -11.75 5.71
CA LYS A 305 -13.18 -10.29 5.83
C LYS A 305 -12.47 -9.71 7.06
N ALA A 306 -12.45 -10.44 8.18
CA ALA A 306 -11.80 -9.99 9.41
C ALA A 306 -10.26 -9.98 9.31
N VAL A 307 -9.65 -11.03 8.76
CA VAL A 307 -8.18 -11.17 8.72
C VAL A 307 -7.53 -10.44 7.54
N LEU A 308 -8.30 -10.14 6.50
CA LEU A 308 -7.78 -9.59 5.24
C LEU A 308 -6.97 -8.28 5.41
N PRO A 309 -7.42 -7.30 6.21
CA PRO A 309 -6.65 -6.06 6.42
C PRO A 309 -5.26 -6.32 6.98
N THR A 310 -5.13 -7.27 7.91
CA THR A 310 -3.84 -7.62 8.50
C THR A 310 -2.93 -8.35 7.51
N VAL A 311 -3.49 -9.24 6.69
CA VAL A 311 -2.74 -9.91 5.62
C VAL A 311 -2.27 -8.93 4.56
N GLU A 312 -3.11 -7.97 4.18
CA GLU A 312 -2.76 -6.89 3.26
C GLU A 312 -1.63 -6.03 3.82
N ARG A 313 -1.73 -5.60 5.08
CA ARG A 313 -0.66 -4.85 5.77
C ARG A 313 0.65 -5.65 5.79
N ALA A 314 0.59 -6.95 6.07
CA ALA A 314 1.77 -7.83 6.01
C ALA A 314 2.39 -7.84 4.61
N SER A 315 1.58 -8.03 3.56
CA SER A 315 2.05 -8.00 2.17
C SER A 315 2.68 -6.66 1.79
N LEU A 316 2.11 -5.53 2.23
CA LEU A 316 2.67 -4.19 1.99
C LEU A 316 4.02 -4.00 2.67
N ARG A 317 4.12 -4.35 3.95
CA ARG A 317 5.38 -4.22 4.72
C ARG A 317 6.48 -5.08 4.14
N MET A 318 6.14 -6.28 3.67
CA MET A 318 7.09 -7.15 2.96
C MET A 318 7.55 -6.59 1.60
N LEU A 319 6.71 -5.78 0.95
CA LEU A 319 7.07 -5.01 -0.24
C LEU A 319 7.88 -3.74 0.09
N GLY A 320 8.24 -3.53 1.37
CA GLY A 320 8.90 -2.32 1.83
C GLY A 320 8.00 -1.08 1.81
N ILE A 321 6.67 -1.25 1.72
CA ILE A 321 5.69 -0.17 1.73
C ILE A 321 5.14 -0.04 3.15
N THR A 322 5.40 1.11 3.76
CA THR A 322 4.82 1.50 5.05
C THR A 322 3.84 2.62 4.84
N LEU A 323 2.61 2.44 5.29
CA LEU A 323 1.57 3.46 5.25
C LEU A 323 1.50 4.19 6.62
N GLY A 324 1.36 5.51 6.59
CA GLY A 324 1.24 6.37 7.78
C GLY A 324 0.10 7.37 7.68
#